data_AF-A0A1M6ABS8-F1
#
_entry.id   AF-A0A1M6ABS8-F1
#
_cell.length_a   1.000
_cell.length_b   1.000
_cell.length_c   1.000
_cell.angle_alpha   90.00
_cell.angle_beta   90.00
_cell.angle_gamma   90.00
#
_symmetry.space_group_name_H-M   'P 1'
#
loop_
_entity.id
_entity.type
_entity.pdbx_description
1 polymer ?
#
loop_
_entity_poly.entity_id
_entity_poly.type
_entity_poly.pdbx_seq_one_letter_code
_entity_poly.pdbx_strand_id
1 'polypeptide(L)'
;MVQVLDCTLRDGGYYTSWDFDPRLVDTYLDSVSRLPIDHVEVGYVNDRLSGYYGEYFFLTADKLQALRDRLRPEQKLLVMIDAKAVEPERVPALFGPLVGIIDMVRIACSPAQLPHGLALARELKKLGLQVGFNVMYLSTFKDNLDHIRLAIDSQDAYDALSLVDSYGGVTPSDVSRLFRELRERMPGFAIGFHGHDNMCLAFANTLAAIEAGADIVDGTFTGMGRGAGNAKTETILIQLAREGLNVPLDHQALSAVVAPFEVMQREQGWGTNLPYMISGANNLPQKDVMDWLAKNRYSVLSIVQALQRQGGHDVDNAVYPDVSTLGMKSEDVLLIGGGPSVNRHCKAIARLVAQHDPVVIFSSSRHLDIAGQIGGRQLLCLPGHDAFRAPAEAMAGVTAAVVPAPPRVPGCVPEGLKAKVVQAKSFETDEGHLGPVSDNSPLALALGAALGLGAQRCFLVGFDGYDMATSAEQELSREVQAVLDSFAAHPGGAELSSLTPTRYRVKQGSIHGLIAEVA
;
A
#
# COMPACT_ATOMS: atom_id res chain seq x y z
N MET A 1 -26.47 15.93 -20.49
CA MET A 1 -25.40 15.10 -21.09
C MET A 1 -24.36 14.93 -20.01
N VAL A 2 -23.92 13.70 -19.73
CA VAL A 2 -22.91 13.45 -18.69
C VAL A 2 -21.56 13.98 -19.16
N GLN A 3 -20.81 14.58 -18.24
CA GLN A 3 -19.46 15.09 -18.45
C GLN A 3 -18.44 14.05 -17.99
N VAL A 4 -17.39 13.84 -18.77
CA VAL A 4 -16.30 12.92 -18.42
C VAL A 4 -15.14 13.70 -17.83
N LEU A 5 -14.68 13.26 -16.65
CA LEU A 5 -13.49 13.77 -15.98
C LEU A 5 -12.39 12.71 -16.04
N ASP A 6 -11.26 13.03 -16.67
CA ASP A 6 -10.07 12.19 -16.60
C ASP A 6 -9.12 12.70 -15.50
N CYS A 7 -8.71 11.80 -14.61
CA CYS A 7 -7.81 12.11 -13.50
C CYS A 7 -6.54 11.24 -13.50
N THR A 8 -6.09 10.80 -14.69
CA THR A 8 -4.97 9.85 -14.84
C THR A 8 -3.68 10.36 -14.19
N LEU A 9 -3.32 11.62 -14.42
CA LEU A 9 -2.09 12.20 -13.86
C LEU A 9 -2.20 12.46 -12.35
N ARG A 10 -3.40 12.76 -11.84
CA ARG A 10 -3.63 12.98 -10.41
C ARG A 10 -3.63 11.67 -9.63
N ASP A 11 -4.49 10.73 -9.99
CA ASP A 11 -4.69 9.51 -9.20
C ASP A 11 -3.68 8.41 -9.55
N GLY A 12 -3.27 8.33 -10.81
CA GLY A 12 -2.23 7.41 -11.26
C GLY A 12 -0.83 7.76 -10.76
N GLY A 13 -0.58 9.02 -10.40
CA GLY A 13 0.72 9.50 -9.93
C GLY A 13 1.28 8.73 -8.72
N TYR A 14 0.44 8.01 -7.99
CA TYR A 14 0.86 7.13 -6.90
C TYR A 14 2.03 6.20 -7.26
N TYR A 15 2.04 5.60 -8.45
CA TYR A 15 3.08 4.64 -8.87
C TYR A 15 4.42 5.29 -9.22
N THR A 16 4.40 6.57 -9.56
CA THR A 16 5.59 7.30 -10.04
C THR A 16 5.98 8.42 -9.08
N SER A 17 5.42 8.43 -7.87
CA SER A 17 5.55 9.54 -6.93
C SER A 17 5.13 10.88 -7.55
N TRP A 18 4.14 10.89 -8.46
CA TRP A 18 3.66 12.04 -9.22
C TRP A 18 4.73 12.70 -10.10
N ASP A 19 5.73 11.92 -10.50
CA ASP A 19 6.75 12.31 -11.48
C ASP A 19 6.52 11.51 -12.76
N PHE A 20 6.23 12.17 -13.87
CA PHE A 20 5.91 11.50 -15.13
C PHE A 20 6.91 11.89 -16.20
N ASP A 21 7.27 10.93 -17.06
CA ASP A 21 8.06 11.22 -18.26
C ASP A 21 7.35 12.32 -19.08
N PRO A 22 8.03 13.44 -19.38
CA PRO A 22 7.43 14.52 -20.16
C PRO A 22 6.84 14.07 -21.50
N ARG A 23 7.44 13.07 -22.17
CA ARG A 23 6.92 12.52 -23.45
C ARG A 23 5.61 11.77 -23.27
N LEU A 24 5.44 11.09 -22.13
CA LEU A 24 4.18 10.43 -21.78
C LEU A 24 3.09 11.47 -21.58
N VAL A 25 3.40 12.53 -20.83
CA VAL A 25 2.49 13.67 -20.61
C VAL A 25 2.14 14.33 -21.94
N ASP A 26 3.11 14.51 -22.83
CA ASP A 26 2.87 15.08 -24.15
C ASP A 26 1.87 14.26 -24.95
N THR A 27 2.07 12.94 -24.96
CA THR A 27 1.15 12.00 -25.63
C THR A 27 -0.24 12.03 -25.01
N TYR A 28 -0.33 12.12 -23.68
CA TYR A 28 -1.59 12.26 -22.95
C TYR A 28 -2.35 13.53 -23.36
N LEU A 29 -1.71 14.70 -23.33
CA LEU A 29 -2.36 15.98 -23.64
C LEU A 29 -2.77 16.09 -25.12
N ASP A 30 -1.92 15.64 -26.04
CA ASP A 30 -2.25 15.62 -27.48
C ASP A 30 -3.45 14.73 -27.79
N SER A 31 -3.63 13.67 -27.02
CA SER A 31 -4.76 12.76 -27.17
C SER A 31 -6.01 13.28 -26.48
N VAL A 32 -5.92 13.73 -25.22
CA VAL A 32 -7.03 14.26 -24.43
C VAL A 32 -7.64 15.50 -25.09
N SER A 33 -6.83 16.34 -25.73
CA SER A 33 -7.29 17.48 -26.53
C SER A 33 -8.03 17.10 -27.82
N ARG A 34 -8.14 15.80 -28.16
CA ARG A 34 -8.96 15.28 -29.27
C ARG A 34 -10.09 14.36 -28.81
N LEU A 35 -10.13 14.00 -27.53
CA LEU A 35 -11.13 13.13 -26.95
C LEU A 35 -12.26 13.94 -26.30
N PRO A 36 -13.48 13.38 -26.22
CA PRO A 36 -14.61 14.07 -25.61
C PRO A 36 -14.59 13.92 -24.08
N ILE A 37 -13.52 14.45 -23.49
CA ILE A 37 -13.27 14.59 -22.06
C ILE A 37 -13.49 16.07 -21.72
N ASP A 38 -14.36 16.35 -20.75
CA ASP A 38 -14.76 17.70 -20.35
C ASP A 38 -13.82 18.29 -19.30
N HIS A 39 -13.38 17.46 -18.36
CA HIS A 39 -12.55 17.89 -17.23
C HIS A 39 -11.26 17.08 -17.19
N VAL A 40 -10.13 17.76 -17.00
CA VAL A 40 -8.79 17.16 -16.95
C VAL A 40 -8.16 17.50 -15.61
N GLU A 41 -8.12 16.54 -14.70
CA GLU A 41 -7.53 16.70 -13.37
C GLU A 41 -6.09 16.21 -13.35
N VAL A 42 -5.15 17.16 -13.21
CA VAL A 42 -3.74 16.90 -13.53
C VAL A 42 -2.88 16.56 -12.33
N GLY A 43 -3.29 16.92 -11.11
CA GLY A 43 -2.48 16.65 -9.92
C GLY A 43 -2.93 17.43 -8.69
N TYR A 44 -1.97 17.66 -7.79
CA TYR A 44 -2.19 18.33 -6.52
C TYR A 44 -1.48 19.68 -6.42
N VAL A 45 -2.06 20.57 -5.62
CA VAL A 45 -1.42 21.80 -5.15
C VAL A 45 -1.21 21.64 -3.64
N ASN A 46 0.04 21.51 -3.22
CA ASN A 46 0.40 21.29 -1.82
C ASN A 46 1.48 22.25 -1.35
N ASP A 47 1.50 22.48 -0.03
CA ASP A 47 2.68 22.98 0.65
C ASP A 47 3.82 21.97 0.63
N ARG A 48 5.05 22.46 0.87
CA ARG A 48 6.23 21.60 0.95
C ARG A 48 6.05 20.51 2.02
N LEU A 49 6.25 19.26 1.61
CA LEU A 49 6.27 18.09 2.49
C LEU A 49 7.69 17.50 2.62
N SER A 50 7.86 16.63 3.62
CA SER A 50 9.05 15.79 3.75
C SER A 50 8.99 14.58 2.81
N GLY A 51 10.15 14.17 2.28
CA GLY A 51 10.23 13.10 1.29
C GLY A 51 10.25 13.60 -0.15
N TYR A 52 10.32 12.67 -1.10
CA TYR A 52 10.28 12.97 -2.53
C TYR A 52 8.86 12.84 -3.06
N TYR A 53 8.39 13.90 -3.71
CA TYR A 53 7.22 13.88 -4.58
C TYR A 53 7.56 14.71 -5.83
N GLY A 54 7.06 14.25 -6.97
CA GLY A 54 7.33 14.80 -8.28
C GLY A 54 6.49 16.04 -8.61
N GLU A 55 6.64 16.49 -9.85
CA GLU A 55 6.07 17.73 -10.38
C GLU A 55 4.55 17.82 -10.19
N TYR A 56 3.81 16.73 -10.44
CA TYR A 56 2.34 16.73 -10.38
C TYR A 56 1.78 16.67 -8.95
N PHE A 57 2.63 16.58 -7.94
CA PHE A 57 2.25 16.72 -6.54
C PHE A 57 2.38 18.17 -6.03
N PHE A 58 3.19 18.98 -6.72
CA PHE A 58 3.51 20.37 -6.37
C PHE A 58 3.28 21.30 -7.57
N LEU A 59 2.07 21.25 -8.14
CA LEU A 59 1.76 22.00 -9.36
C LEU A 59 1.97 23.51 -9.17
N THR A 60 2.74 24.10 -10.08
CA THR A 60 3.04 25.53 -10.13
C THR A 60 2.21 26.24 -11.20
N ALA A 61 2.13 27.57 -11.12
CA ALA A 61 1.45 28.39 -12.14
C ALA A 61 2.02 28.16 -13.55
N ASP A 62 3.35 28.15 -13.68
CA ASP A 62 4.03 27.94 -14.97
C ASP A 62 3.69 26.57 -15.57
N LYS A 63 3.71 25.52 -14.74
CA LYS A 63 3.36 24.17 -15.18
C LYS A 63 1.90 24.09 -15.60
N LEU A 64 1.00 24.64 -14.80
CA LEU A 64 -0.43 24.65 -15.09
C LEU A 64 -0.75 25.47 -16.35
N GLN A 65 -0.06 26.58 -16.59
CA GLN A 65 -0.20 27.36 -17.82
C GLN A 65 0.22 26.55 -19.04
N ALA A 66 1.37 25.85 -18.98
CA ALA A 66 1.82 24.98 -20.06
C ALA A 66 0.85 23.83 -20.35
N LEU A 67 0.17 23.31 -19.33
CA LEU A 67 -0.89 22.31 -19.50
C LEU A 67 -2.15 22.94 -20.14
N ARG A 68 -2.59 24.11 -19.64
CA ARG A 68 -3.76 24.84 -20.14
C ARG A 68 -3.63 25.17 -21.63
N ASP A 69 -2.44 25.59 -22.08
CA ASP A 69 -2.16 25.97 -23.47
C ASP A 69 -2.33 24.80 -24.47
N ARG A 70 -2.39 23.56 -23.98
CA ARG A 70 -2.57 22.35 -24.79
C ARG A 70 -3.98 21.77 -24.76
N LEU A 71 -4.82 22.23 -23.84
CA LEU A 71 -6.21 21.81 -23.75
C LEU A 71 -7.10 22.66 -24.67
N ARG A 72 -8.22 22.10 -25.11
CA ARG A 72 -9.21 22.88 -25.87
C ARG A 72 -9.88 23.92 -24.95
N PRO A 73 -10.33 25.08 -25.46
CA PRO A 73 -10.92 26.14 -24.65
C PRO A 73 -12.09 25.68 -23.75
N GLU A 74 -12.89 24.74 -24.24
CA GLU A 74 -14.05 24.17 -23.55
C GLU A 74 -13.69 23.11 -22.50
N GLN A 75 -12.47 22.55 -22.53
CA GLN A 75 -12.01 21.60 -21.52
C GLN A 75 -11.59 22.37 -20.26
N LYS A 76 -12.03 21.89 -19.10
CA LYS A 76 -11.70 22.48 -17.81
C LYS A 76 -10.46 21.83 -17.21
N LEU A 77 -9.52 22.64 -16.75
CA LEU A 77 -8.30 22.21 -16.06
C LEU A 77 -8.52 22.19 -14.55
N LEU A 78 -8.35 21.03 -13.95
CA LEU A 78 -8.65 20.75 -12.55
C LEU A 78 -7.40 20.36 -11.76
N VAL A 79 -7.40 20.72 -10.48
CA VAL A 79 -6.42 20.27 -9.48
C VAL A 79 -7.13 19.82 -8.21
N MET A 80 -6.46 19.01 -7.41
CA MET A 80 -7.00 18.49 -6.15
C MET A 80 -6.22 18.99 -4.93
N ILE A 81 -6.92 19.10 -3.80
CA ILE A 81 -6.33 19.17 -2.45
C ILE A 81 -6.96 18.13 -1.54
N ASP A 82 -6.19 17.62 -0.57
CA ASP A 82 -6.74 16.90 0.58
C ASP A 82 -7.12 17.93 1.65
N ALA A 83 -8.36 17.88 2.12
CA ALA A 83 -8.85 18.79 3.15
C ALA A 83 -7.96 18.80 4.41
N LYS A 84 -7.30 17.69 4.75
CA LYS A 84 -6.41 17.64 5.93
C LYS A 84 -5.04 18.30 5.72
N ALA A 85 -4.67 18.58 4.48
CA ALA A 85 -3.33 19.03 4.12
C ALA A 85 -3.21 20.55 4.02
N VAL A 86 -4.35 21.26 3.97
CA VAL A 86 -4.39 22.70 3.72
C VAL A 86 -5.29 23.38 4.75
N GLU A 87 -4.77 24.47 5.33
CA GLU A 87 -5.54 25.37 6.18
C GLU A 87 -6.16 26.50 5.35
N PRO A 88 -7.37 26.99 5.68
CA PRO A 88 -8.06 28.05 4.93
C PRO A 88 -7.21 29.30 4.68
N GLU A 89 -6.37 29.70 5.64
CA GLU A 89 -5.50 30.87 5.54
C GLU A 89 -4.40 30.72 4.48
N ARG A 90 -4.08 29.48 4.08
CA ARG A 90 -3.10 29.19 3.04
C ARG A 90 -3.67 29.26 1.63
N VAL A 91 -5.00 29.18 1.48
CA VAL A 91 -5.67 29.17 0.18
C VAL A 91 -5.30 30.38 -0.69
N PRO A 92 -5.31 31.63 -0.20
CA PRO A 92 -4.91 32.78 -1.03
C PRO A 92 -3.49 32.69 -1.58
N ALA A 93 -2.55 32.17 -0.78
CA ALA A 93 -1.16 32.04 -1.20
C ALA A 93 -0.94 30.91 -2.22
N LEU A 94 -1.62 29.78 -2.04
CA LEU A 94 -1.51 28.61 -2.92
C LEU A 94 -2.26 28.79 -4.25
N PHE A 95 -3.45 29.37 -4.21
CA PHE A 95 -4.36 29.42 -5.36
C PHE A 95 -4.49 30.79 -6.00
N GLY A 96 -4.12 31.87 -5.32
CA GLY A 96 -4.11 33.22 -5.89
C GLY A 96 -3.34 33.31 -7.22
N PRO A 97 -2.13 32.74 -7.33
CA PRO A 97 -1.37 32.71 -8.59
C PRO A 97 -1.98 31.83 -9.69
N LEU A 98 -2.97 30.99 -9.37
CA LEU A 98 -3.57 30.02 -10.29
C LEU A 98 -4.89 30.52 -10.90
N VAL A 99 -5.43 31.64 -10.39
CA VAL A 99 -6.66 32.25 -10.90
C VAL A 99 -6.50 32.62 -12.38
N GLY A 100 -7.45 32.18 -13.21
CA GLY A 100 -7.41 32.37 -14.66
C GLY A 100 -6.62 31.31 -15.43
N ILE A 101 -5.92 30.40 -14.73
CA ILE A 101 -5.21 29.27 -15.32
C ILE A 101 -6.02 27.97 -15.12
N ILE A 102 -6.48 27.73 -13.90
CA ILE A 102 -7.31 26.57 -13.54
C ILE A 102 -8.78 26.96 -13.42
N ASP A 103 -9.66 25.99 -13.68
CA ASP A 103 -11.11 26.20 -13.67
C ASP A 103 -11.74 25.82 -12.33
N MET A 104 -11.32 24.68 -11.77
CA MET A 104 -11.91 24.11 -10.55
C MET A 104 -10.86 23.45 -9.65
N VAL A 105 -11.05 23.61 -8.34
CA VAL A 105 -10.29 22.89 -7.30
C VAL A 105 -11.20 21.84 -6.66
N ARG A 106 -10.77 20.57 -6.68
CA ARG A 106 -11.47 19.48 -6.00
C ARG A 106 -10.92 19.25 -4.61
N ILE A 107 -11.80 19.19 -3.61
CA ILE A 107 -11.45 18.99 -2.20
C ILE A 107 -11.81 17.56 -1.82
N ALA A 108 -10.80 16.71 -1.66
CA ALA A 108 -10.97 15.38 -1.11
C ALA A 108 -11.19 15.47 0.41
N CYS A 109 -12.33 14.98 0.89
CA CYS A 109 -12.68 15.02 2.31
C CYS A 109 -13.52 13.81 2.73
N SER A 110 -13.36 13.35 3.96
CA SER A 110 -14.31 12.43 4.59
C SER A 110 -15.53 13.18 5.12
N PRO A 111 -16.66 12.50 5.42
CA PRO A 111 -17.82 13.13 6.05
C PRO A 111 -17.48 13.94 7.31
N ALA A 112 -16.55 13.43 8.14
CA ALA A 112 -16.10 14.13 9.36
C ALA A 112 -15.34 15.42 9.08
N GLN A 113 -14.75 15.57 7.89
CA GLN A 113 -13.96 16.72 7.49
C GLN A 113 -14.77 17.77 6.71
N LEU A 114 -16.06 17.53 6.45
CA LEU A 114 -16.92 18.47 5.73
C LEU A 114 -16.92 19.89 6.31
N PRO A 115 -16.92 20.12 7.65
CA PRO A 115 -16.85 21.49 8.19
C PRO A 115 -15.57 22.23 7.75
N HIS A 116 -14.43 21.54 7.75
CA HIS A 116 -13.14 22.09 7.31
C HIS A 116 -13.10 22.27 5.80
N GLY A 117 -13.59 21.28 5.05
CA GLY A 117 -13.74 21.35 3.60
C GLY A 117 -14.58 22.56 3.16
N LEU A 118 -15.66 22.89 3.90
CA LEU A 118 -16.48 24.08 3.64
C LEU A 118 -15.74 25.39 3.92
N ALA A 119 -14.87 25.43 4.93
CA ALA A 119 -14.02 26.59 5.17
C ALA A 119 -13.06 26.82 3.99
N LEU A 120 -12.41 25.75 3.50
CA LEU A 120 -11.56 25.80 2.32
C LEU A 120 -12.33 26.23 1.06
N ALA A 121 -13.51 25.66 0.84
CA ALA A 121 -14.37 25.98 -0.29
C ALA A 121 -14.69 27.48 -0.34
N ARG A 122 -15.07 28.08 0.80
CA ARG A 122 -15.38 29.51 0.88
C ARG A 122 -14.19 30.39 0.51
N GLU A 123 -12.97 30.06 0.94
CA GLU A 123 -11.78 30.81 0.56
C GLU A 123 -11.47 30.68 -0.94
N LEU A 124 -11.65 29.49 -1.52
CA LEU A 124 -11.49 29.28 -2.96
C LEU A 124 -12.53 30.06 -3.78
N LYS A 125 -13.80 30.08 -3.32
CA LYS A 125 -14.87 30.87 -3.97
C LYS A 125 -14.59 32.37 -3.92
N LYS A 126 -13.97 32.90 -2.85
CA LYS A 126 -13.56 34.32 -2.78
C LYS A 126 -12.53 34.70 -3.85
N LEU A 127 -11.70 33.74 -4.29
CA LEU A 127 -10.74 33.94 -5.39
C LEU A 127 -11.40 33.81 -6.78
N GLY A 128 -12.68 33.42 -6.85
CA GLY A 128 -13.41 33.24 -8.11
C GLY A 128 -13.23 31.86 -8.76
N LEU A 129 -12.63 30.90 -8.06
CA LEU A 129 -12.45 29.52 -8.57
C LEU A 129 -13.72 28.69 -8.37
N GLN A 130 -13.97 27.72 -9.26
CA GLN A 130 -14.99 26.70 -9.00
C GLN A 130 -14.46 25.68 -7.98
N VAL A 131 -15.37 25.08 -7.21
CA VAL A 131 -15.03 24.12 -6.16
C VAL A 131 -15.83 22.84 -6.34
N GLY A 132 -15.17 21.69 -6.36
CA GLY A 132 -15.81 20.38 -6.30
C GLY A 132 -15.53 19.70 -4.97
N PHE A 133 -16.53 19.10 -4.32
CA PHE A 133 -16.29 18.17 -3.21
C PHE A 133 -16.13 16.74 -3.71
N ASN A 134 -15.13 16.05 -3.18
CA ASN A 134 -14.95 14.62 -3.35
C ASN A 134 -15.10 13.94 -1.99
N VAL A 135 -16.32 13.50 -1.69
CA VAL A 135 -16.63 12.88 -0.39
C VAL A 135 -16.24 11.41 -0.42
N MET A 136 -15.18 11.10 0.32
CA MET A 136 -14.54 9.79 0.42
C MET A 136 -15.33 8.81 1.28
N TYR A 137 -15.07 7.53 1.07
CA TYR A 137 -15.58 6.39 1.85
C TYR A 137 -17.09 6.15 1.68
N LEU A 138 -17.59 6.22 0.45
CA LEU A 138 -19.02 6.04 0.14
C LEU A 138 -19.65 4.84 0.84
N SER A 139 -18.97 3.70 0.89
CA SER A 139 -19.51 2.48 1.50
C SER A 139 -19.74 2.57 3.01
N THR A 140 -19.14 3.53 3.73
CA THR A 140 -19.38 3.72 5.17
C THR A 140 -20.64 4.52 5.47
N PHE A 141 -21.23 5.19 4.47
CA PHE A 141 -22.45 5.97 4.62
C PHE A 141 -23.51 5.68 3.54
N LYS A 142 -23.33 4.62 2.74
CA LYS A 142 -24.23 4.25 1.65
C LYS A 142 -25.67 3.95 2.08
N ASP A 143 -25.90 3.69 3.35
CA ASP A 143 -27.23 3.39 3.90
C ASP A 143 -27.92 4.63 4.47
N ASN A 144 -27.21 5.77 4.60
CA ASN A 144 -27.76 7.01 5.11
C ASN A 144 -26.99 8.25 4.62
N LEU A 145 -27.55 9.00 3.66
CA LEU A 145 -26.96 10.24 3.15
C LEU A 145 -26.91 11.38 4.19
N ASP A 146 -27.56 11.26 5.35
CA ASP A 146 -27.47 12.30 6.38
C ASP A 146 -26.08 12.42 7.00
N HIS A 147 -25.21 11.41 6.83
CA HIS A 147 -23.79 11.54 7.16
C HIS A 147 -23.10 12.66 6.37
N ILE A 148 -23.62 13.01 5.19
CA ILE A 148 -23.12 14.10 4.35
C ILE A 148 -24.11 15.26 4.26
N ARG A 149 -25.10 15.35 5.15
CA ARG A 149 -26.12 16.42 5.16
C ARG A 149 -25.50 17.82 5.10
N LEU A 150 -24.39 18.02 5.78
CA LEU A 150 -23.68 19.30 5.78
C LEU A 150 -23.24 19.72 4.37
N ALA A 151 -22.80 18.79 3.53
CA ALA A 151 -22.49 19.07 2.14
C ALA A 151 -23.75 19.44 1.37
N ILE A 152 -24.80 18.61 1.50
CA ILE A 152 -26.09 18.79 0.79
C ILE A 152 -26.72 20.15 1.11
N ASP A 153 -26.74 20.55 2.38
CA ASP A 153 -27.37 21.79 2.85
C ASP A 153 -26.56 23.04 2.51
N SER A 154 -25.27 22.90 2.12
CA SER A 154 -24.34 24.02 1.85
C SER A 154 -23.95 24.13 0.38
N GLN A 155 -24.85 23.77 -0.53
CA GLN A 155 -24.61 23.77 -1.99
C GLN A 155 -24.27 25.14 -2.59
N ASP A 156 -24.45 26.23 -1.85
CA ASP A 156 -24.04 27.59 -2.24
C ASP A 156 -22.53 27.82 -2.10
N ALA A 157 -21.83 26.99 -1.33
CA ALA A 157 -20.40 27.14 -1.05
C ALA A 157 -19.48 26.47 -2.09
N TYR A 158 -20.04 25.69 -3.02
CA TYR A 158 -19.28 24.91 -4.00
C TYR A 158 -20.14 24.61 -5.25
N ASP A 159 -19.54 24.03 -6.29
CA ASP A 159 -20.13 23.92 -7.63
C ASP A 159 -20.46 22.47 -8.04
N ALA A 160 -19.84 21.46 -7.42
CA ALA A 160 -20.13 20.05 -7.68
C ALA A 160 -19.90 19.13 -6.45
N LEU A 161 -20.69 18.06 -6.32
CA LEU A 161 -20.54 17.05 -5.26
C LEU A 161 -20.29 15.67 -5.86
N SER A 162 -19.10 15.11 -5.67
CA SER A 162 -18.75 13.75 -6.10
C SER A 162 -18.79 12.77 -4.92
N LEU A 163 -19.47 11.64 -5.10
CA LEU A 163 -19.41 10.50 -4.19
C LEU A 163 -18.29 9.55 -4.63
N VAL A 164 -17.39 9.20 -3.71
CA VAL A 164 -16.17 8.44 -4.01
C VAL A 164 -16.21 7.07 -3.35
N ASP A 165 -16.19 6.00 -4.16
CA ASP A 165 -16.09 4.61 -3.71
C ASP A 165 -14.66 4.25 -3.33
N SER A 166 -14.13 4.88 -2.28
CA SER A 166 -12.71 4.79 -1.88
C SER A 166 -12.20 3.38 -1.57
N TYR A 167 -13.09 2.43 -1.27
CA TYR A 167 -12.73 1.04 -1.03
C TYR A 167 -13.06 0.11 -2.22
N GLY A 168 -13.77 0.59 -3.23
CA GLY A 168 -14.18 -0.22 -4.39
C GLY A 168 -15.20 -1.31 -4.05
N GLY A 169 -16.06 -1.04 -3.06
CA GLY A 169 -16.92 -2.03 -2.40
C GLY A 169 -18.42 -1.82 -2.64
N VAL A 170 -18.84 -0.74 -3.29
CA VAL A 170 -20.27 -0.49 -3.55
C VAL A 170 -20.74 -1.24 -4.79
N THR A 171 -22.04 -1.51 -4.84
CA THR A 171 -22.68 -2.23 -5.95
C THR A 171 -23.49 -1.29 -6.87
N PRO A 172 -23.83 -1.70 -8.11
CA PRO A 172 -24.64 -0.87 -8.99
C PRO A 172 -26.01 -0.51 -8.40
N SER A 173 -26.59 -1.41 -7.59
CA SER A 173 -27.84 -1.14 -6.86
C SER A 173 -27.68 -0.11 -5.74
N ASP A 174 -26.55 -0.14 -5.01
CA ASP A 174 -26.24 0.88 -4.02
C ASP A 174 -26.13 2.25 -4.68
N VAL A 175 -25.34 2.33 -5.77
CA VAL A 175 -25.10 3.57 -6.53
C VAL A 175 -26.40 4.12 -7.12
N SER A 176 -27.21 3.27 -7.77
CA SER A 176 -28.48 3.69 -8.36
C SER A 176 -29.44 4.29 -7.32
N ARG A 177 -29.53 3.66 -6.14
CA ARG A 177 -30.38 4.14 -5.04
C ARG A 177 -29.86 5.49 -4.51
N LEU A 178 -28.57 5.55 -4.21
CA LEU A 178 -27.92 6.73 -3.65
C LEU A 178 -28.01 7.95 -4.57
N PHE A 179 -27.77 7.78 -5.87
CA PHE A 179 -27.80 8.90 -6.81
C PHE A 179 -29.22 9.42 -7.07
N ARG A 180 -30.24 8.55 -7.04
CA ARG A 180 -31.65 8.99 -7.09
C ARG A 180 -32.01 9.82 -5.86
N GLU A 181 -31.67 9.33 -4.67
CA GLU A 181 -31.90 10.06 -3.42
C GLU A 181 -31.13 11.40 -3.41
N LEU A 182 -29.85 11.38 -3.81
CA LEU A 182 -29.02 12.58 -3.88
C LEU A 182 -29.60 13.60 -4.87
N ARG A 183 -30.08 13.15 -6.03
CA ARG A 183 -30.72 13.99 -7.05
C ARG A 183 -32.01 14.64 -6.52
N GLU A 184 -32.82 13.90 -5.76
CA GLU A 184 -34.02 14.45 -5.11
C GLU A 184 -33.67 15.53 -4.09
N ARG A 185 -32.58 15.33 -3.33
CA ARG A 185 -32.10 16.30 -2.32
C ARG A 185 -31.38 17.50 -2.93
N MET A 186 -30.77 17.35 -4.09
CA MET A 186 -29.98 18.39 -4.78
C MET A 186 -30.46 18.57 -6.24
N PRO A 187 -31.70 19.06 -6.45
CA PRO A 187 -32.26 19.22 -7.79
C PRO A 187 -31.48 20.27 -8.59
N GLY A 188 -31.00 19.88 -9.78
CA GLY A 188 -30.26 20.76 -10.68
C GLY A 188 -28.82 21.07 -10.27
N PHE A 189 -28.34 20.54 -9.14
CA PHE A 189 -26.94 20.69 -8.72
C PHE A 189 -26.04 19.63 -9.37
N ALA A 190 -24.78 19.95 -9.67
CA ALA A 190 -23.88 19.00 -10.31
C ALA A 190 -23.44 17.90 -9.32
N ILE A 191 -23.83 16.66 -9.58
CA ILE A 191 -23.42 15.50 -8.78
C ILE A 191 -22.57 14.54 -9.60
N GLY A 192 -21.53 13.97 -9.00
CA GLY A 192 -20.57 13.13 -9.69
C GLY A 192 -20.25 11.82 -8.99
N PHE A 193 -19.67 10.88 -9.74
CA PHE A 193 -19.25 9.58 -9.24
C PHE A 193 -17.78 9.30 -9.55
N HIS A 194 -17.05 8.81 -8.54
CA HIS A 194 -15.69 8.30 -8.67
C HIS A 194 -15.63 6.86 -8.15
N GLY A 195 -15.46 5.90 -9.06
CA GLY A 195 -15.45 4.47 -8.75
C GLY A 195 -14.06 3.84 -8.78
N HIS A 196 -13.72 3.07 -7.74
CA HIS A 196 -12.54 2.20 -7.71
C HIS A 196 -12.88 0.76 -8.12
N ASP A 197 -11.92 0.06 -8.72
CA ASP A 197 -12.15 -1.22 -9.41
C ASP A 197 -11.78 -2.46 -8.59
N ASN A 198 -11.74 -2.37 -7.25
CA ASN A 198 -11.41 -3.48 -6.36
C ASN A 198 -12.23 -4.75 -6.65
N MET A 199 -13.54 -4.59 -6.85
CA MET A 199 -14.46 -5.69 -7.13
C MET A 199 -14.75 -5.89 -8.62
N CYS A 200 -13.98 -5.26 -9.53
CA CYS A 200 -14.29 -5.17 -10.97
C CYS A 200 -15.64 -4.50 -11.27
N LEU A 201 -16.10 -3.58 -10.40
CA LEU A 201 -17.41 -2.94 -10.50
C LEU A 201 -17.32 -1.45 -10.86
N ALA A 202 -16.14 -0.86 -11.03
CA ALA A 202 -16.02 0.60 -11.22
C ALA A 202 -16.80 1.08 -12.45
N PHE A 203 -16.66 0.36 -13.57
CA PHE A 203 -17.38 0.68 -14.80
C PHE A 203 -18.90 0.48 -14.65
N ALA A 204 -19.34 -0.65 -14.09
CA ALA A 204 -20.76 -0.92 -13.87
C ALA A 204 -21.42 0.10 -12.92
N ASN A 205 -20.72 0.47 -11.85
CA ASN A 205 -21.14 1.52 -10.91
C ASN A 205 -21.21 2.89 -11.60
N THR A 206 -20.26 3.19 -12.49
CA THR A 206 -20.27 4.43 -13.28
C THR A 206 -21.51 4.51 -14.16
N LEU A 207 -21.87 3.44 -14.87
CA LEU A 207 -23.10 3.41 -15.68
C LEU A 207 -24.36 3.56 -14.80
N ALA A 208 -24.40 2.88 -13.66
CA ALA A 208 -25.51 3.01 -12.70
C ALA A 208 -25.66 4.45 -12.19
N ALA A 209 -24.55 5.17 -11.95
CA ALA A 209 -24.59 6.58 -11.57
C ALA A 209 -25.14 7.46 -12.71
N ILE A 210 -24.71 7.22 -13.96
CA ILE A 210 -25.20 7.94 -15.14
C ILE A 210 -26.71 7.75 -15.30
N GLU A 211 -27.19 6.51 -15.26
CA GLU A 211 -28.61 6.18 -15.36
C GLU A 211 -29.45 6.78 -14.23
N ALA A 212 -28.84 6.95 -13.04
CA ALA A 212 -29.46 7.58 -11.88
C ALA A 212 -29.36 9.12 -11.87
N GLY A 213 -28.75 9.73 -12.89
CA GLY A 213 -28.70 11.18 -13.08
C GLY A 213 -27.43 11.86 -12.58
N ALA A 214 -26.28 11.17 -12.56
CA ALA A 214 -24.98 11.80 -12.39
C ALA A 214 -24.65 12.73 -13.57
N ASP A 215 -24.07 13.90 -13.25
CA ASP A 215 -23.62 14.89 -14.24
C ASP A 215 -22.15 14.73 -14.59
N ILE A 216 -21.33 14.22 -13.67
CA ILE A 216 -19.88 14.06 -13.84
C ILE A 216 -19.47 12.63 -13.48
N VAL A 217 -18.68 11.99 -14.33
CA VAL A 217 -18.07 10.68 -14.00
C VAL A 217 -16.57 10.72 -14.18
N ASP A 218 -15.87 10.21 -13.18
CA ASP A 218 -14.41 10.15 -13.18
C ASP A 218 -13.91 8.85 -13.82
N GLY A 219 -12.80 8.95 -14.54
CA GLY A 219 -12.03 7.82 -15.04
C GLY A 219 -10.54 8.10 -15.10
N THR A 220 -9.78 7.05 -15.40
CA THR A 220 -8.35 7.14 -15.75
C THR A 220 -8.04 6.18 -16.89
N PHE A 221 -7.08 6.50 -17.76
CA PHE A 221 -6.66 5.59 -18.83
C PHE A 221 -6.09 4.30 -18.25
N THR A 222 -6.52 3.16 -18.80
CA THR A 222 -6.18 1.80 -18.32
C THR A 222 -6.61 1.49 -16.89
N GLY A 223 -7.36 2.39 -16.26
CA GLY A 223 -7.75 2.31 -14.85
C GLY A 223 -6.61 2.66 -13.90
N MET A 224 -5.60 3.40 -14.36
CA MET A 224 -4.44 3.78 -13.56
C MET A 224 -4.86 4.57 -12.31
N GLY A 225 -4.54 4.04 -11.15
CA GLY A 225 -4.90 4.64 -9.88
C GLY A 225 -4.49 3.73 -8.73
N ARG A 226 -4.49 4.26 -7.52
CA ARG A 226 -4.01 3.53 -6.34
C ARG A 226 -4.66 2.14 -6.22
N GLY A 227 -3.84 1.12 -5.98
CA GLY A 227 -4.28 -0.25 -5.67
C GLY A 227 -4.92 -0.96 -6.86
N ALA A 228 -6.23 -1.23 -6.76
CA ALA A 228 -6.97 -1.91 -7.81
C ALA A 228 -7.26 -1.04 -9.04
N GLY A 229 -7.04 0.27 -8.94
CA GLY A 229 -7.31 1.22 -10.00
C GLY A 229 -8.72 1.82 -9.96
N ASN A 230 -9.07 2.50 -11.04
CA ASN A 230 -10.32 3.24 -11.21
C ASN A 230 -11.14 2.71 -12.40
N ALA A 231 -12.32 3.29 -12.60
CA ALA A 231 -13.03 3.16 -13.87
C ALA A 231 -12.12 3.61 -15.04
N LYS A 232 -12.14 2.82 -16.11
CA LYS A 232 -11.30 3.05 -17.30
C LYS A 232 -11.91 4.13 -18.18
N THR A 233 -11.19 5.23 -18.41
CA THR A 233 -11.65 6.34 -19.28
C THR A 233 -12.02 5.82 -20.67
N GLU A 234 -11.19 4.95 -21.26
CA GLU A 234 -11.45 4.40 -22.58
C GLU A 234 -12.77 3.62 -22.67
N THR A 235 -13.13 2.87 -21.62
CA THR A 235 -14.40 2.12 -21.59
C THR A 235 -15.60 3.05 -21.45
N ILE A 236 -15.48 4.11 -20.62
CA ILE A 236 -16.51 5.15 -20.47
C ILE A 236 -16.75 5.83 -21.82
N LEU A 237 -15.69 6.31 -22.48
CA LEU A 237 -15.79 7.01 -23.76
C LEU A 237 -16.40 6.14 -24.86
N ILE A 238 -15.98 4.87 -24.97
CA ILE A 238 -16.52 3.92 -25.95
C ILE A 238 -18.01 3.67 -25.70
N GLN A 239 -18.43 3.51 -24.43
CA GLN A 239 -19.83 3.30 -24.08
C GLN A 239 -20.69 4.50 -24.47
N LEU A 240 -20.28 5.72 -24.09
CA LEU A 240 -21.03 6.93 -24.37
C LEU A 240 -21.14 7.20 -25.88
N ALA A 241 -20.08 6.92 -26.64
CA ALA A 241 -20.10 7.00 -28.10
C ALA A 241 -21.09 5.97 -28.69
N ARG A 242 -21.14 4.75 -28.15
CA ARG A 242 -22.07 3.70 -28.58
C ARG A 242 -23.54 4.06 -28.35
N GLU A 243 -23.83 4.79 -27.27
CA GLU A 243 -25.19 5.24 -26.93
C GLU A 243 -25.60 6.54 -27.65
N GLY A 244 -24.71 7.12 -28.46
CA GLY A 244 -24.95 8.40 -29.12
C GLY A 244 -25.05 9.59 -28.15
N LEU A 245 -24.53 9.43 -26.94
CA LEU A 245 -24.55 10.45 -25.88
C LEU A 245 -23.37 11.43 -25.98
N ASN A 246 -22.46 11.25 -26.95
CA ASN A 246 -21.28 12.09 -27.13
C ASN A 246 -20.87 12.24 -28.61
N VAL A 247 -19.92 13.15 -28.89
CA VAL A 247 -19.33 13.39 -30.22
C VAL A 247 -18.60 12.15 -30.77
N PRO A 248 -18.37 12.03 -32.10
CA PRO A 248 -17.63 10.92 -32.69
C PRO A 248 -16.26 10.73 -32.03
N LEU A 249 -15.98 9.50 -31.61
CA LEU A 249 -14.77 9.16 -30.87
C LEU A 249 -13.56 9.07 -31.81
N ASP A 250 -12.52 9.83 -31.51
CA ASP A 250 -11.24 9.74 -32.21
C ASP A 250 -10.46 8.49 -31.75
N HIS A 251 -10.63 7.39 -32.48
CA HIS A 251 -9.99 6.13 -32.16
C HIS A 251 -8.45 6.18 -32.24
N GLN A 252 -7.88 7.08 -33.06
CA GLN A 252 -6.43 7.21 -33.14
C GLN A 252 -5.88 7.89 -31.89
N ALA A 253 -6.52 8.98 -31.43
CA ALA A 253 -6.16 9.62 -30.17
C ALA A 253 -6.34 8.67 -28.99
N LEU A 254 -7.44 7.91 -28.95
CA LEU A 254 -7.68 6.93 -27.90
C LEU A 254 -6.59 5.84 -27.87
N SER A 255 -6.23 5.29 -29.03
CA SER A 255 -5.16 4.30 -29.11
C SER A 255 -3.80 4.87 -28.72
N ALA A 256 -3.51 6.12 -29.07
CA ALA A 256 -2.23 6.78 -28.79
C ALA A 256 -2.02 6.98 -27.29
N VAL A 257 -3.06 7.37 -26.54
CA VAL A 257 -2.96 7.53 -25.09
C VAL A 257 -2.98 6.20 -24.35
N VAL A 258 -3.78 5.21 -24.76
CA VAL A 258 -3.88 3.92 -24.06
C VAL A 258 -2.56 3.13 -24.14
N ALA A 259 -1.92 3.09 -25.31
CA ALA A 259 -0.74 2.25 -25.55
C ALA A 259 0.41 2.42 -24.54
N PRO A 260 0.90 3.64 -24.22
CA PRO A 260 1.96 3.79 -23.23
C PRO A 260 1.51 3.48 -21.80
N PHE A 261 0.25 3.76 -21.43
CA PHE A 261 -0.27 3.39 -20.11
C PHE A 261 -0.43 1.87 -19.96
N GLU A 262 -0.70 1.11 -21.03
CA GLU A 262 -0.67 -0.36 -20.98
C GLU A 262 0.74 -0.93 -20.74
N VAL A 263 1.77 -0.27 -21.27
CA VAL A 263 3.17 -0.63 -20.98
C VAL A 263 3.43 -0.42 -19.50
N MET A 264 3.11 0.77 -18.99
CA MET A 264 3.28 1.08 -17.57
C MET A 264 2.45 0.15 -16.67
N GLN A 265 1.25 -0.24 -17.07
CA GLN A 265 0.42 -1.18 -16.30
C GLN A 265 1.14 -2.51 -16.11
N ARG A 266 1.83 -3.02 -17.14
CA ARG A 266 2.61 -4.26 -17.05
C ARG A 266 3.83 -4.11 -16.14
N GLU A 267 4.44 -2.93 -16.10
CA GLU A 267 5.62 -2.65 -15.29
C GLU A 267 5.28 -2.41 -13.80
N GLN A 268 4.22 -1.65 -13.54
CA GLN A 268 3.82 -1.20 -12.19
C GLN A 268 2.75 -2.08 -11.55
N GLY A 269 2.01 -2.86 -12.34
CA GLY A 269 1.10 -3.91 -11.86
C GLY A 269 -0.21 -3.43 -11.23
N TRP A 270 -0.72 -2.25 -11.57
CA TRP A 270 -2.03 -1.80 -11.10
C TRP A 270 -3.17 -2.64 -11.70
N GLY A 271 -4.21 -2.83 -10.91
CA GLY A 271 -5.34 -3.69 -11.23
C GLY A 271 -5.73 -4.56 -10.05
N THR A 272 -6.98 -5.05 -10.06
CA THR A 272 -7.45 -5.86 -8.94
C THR A 272 -6.75 -7.22 -8.84
N ASN A 273 -6.69 -7.73 -7.62
CA ASN A 273 -6.23 -9.06 -7.26
C ASN A 273 -7.02 -9.53 -6.03
N LEU A 274 -6.86 -10.79 -5.63
CA LEU A 274 -7.63 -11.36 -4.51
C LEU A 274 -7.55 -10.51 -3.21
N PRO A 275 -6.38 -10.03 -2.76
CA PRO A 275 -6.29 -9.08 -1.64
C PRO A 275 -7.15 -7.82 -1.81
N TYR A 276 -7.11 -7.18 -2.98
CA TYR A 276 -7.92 -5.99 -3.24
C TYR A 276 -9.42 -6.29 -3.30
N MET A 277 -9.82 -7.42 -3.87
CA MET A 277 -11.21 -7.88 -3.87
C MET A 277 -11.70 -8.06 -2.43
N ILE A 278 -10.91 -8.70 -1.57
CA ILE A 278 -11.30 -8.89 -0.16
C ILE A 278 -11.35 -7.57 0.58
N SER A 279 -10.40 -6.65 0.34
CA SER A 279 -10.47 -5.31 0.92
C SER A 279 -11.72 -4.56 0.47
N GLY A 280 -12.08 -4.63 -0.82
CA GLY A 280 -13.30 -4.00 -1.33
C GLY A 280 -14.57 -4.60 -0.73
N ALA A 281 -14.66 -5.93 -0.68
CA ALA A 281 -15.79 -6.64 -0.09
C ALA A 281 -15.99 -6.34 1.41
N ASN A 282 -14.92 -5.96 2.12
CA ASN A 282 -14.93 -5.70 3.57
C ASN A 282 -14.77 -4.21 3.93
N ASN A 283 -14.77 -3.28 2.96
CA ASN A 283 -14.58 -1.85 3.17
C ASN A 283 -13.26 -1.48 3.88
N LEU A 284 -12.16 -2.15 3.53
CA LEU A 284 -10.86 -1.97 4.16
C LEU A 284 -9.96 -1.04 3.33
N PRO A 285 -9.08 -0.23 3.96
CA PRO A 285 -8.19 0.67 3.25
C PRO A 285 -7.25 -0.06 2.29
N GLN A 286 -7.27 0.34 1.01
CA GLN A 286 -6.37 -0.21 -0.02
C GLN A 286 -4.89 0.01 0.33
N LYS A 287 -4.56 1.11 1.03
CA LYS A 287 -3.19 1.44 1.46
C LYS A 287 -2.60 0.31 2.29
N ASP A 288 -3.35 -0.17 3.28
CA ASP A 288 -2.89 -1.22 4.18
C ASP A 288 -2.63 -2.52 3.40
N VAL A 289 -3.49 -2.84 2.43
CA VAL A 289 -3.29 -4.00 1.53
C VAL A 289 -2.05 -3.83 0.65
N MET A 290 -1.81 -2.64 0.10
CA MET A 290 -0.61 -2.35 -0.69
C MET A 290 0.65 -2.47 0.14
N ASP A 291 0.68 -1.87 1.32
CA ASP A 291 1.83 -1.95 2.23
C ASP A 291 2.14 -3.42 2.55
N TRP A 292 1.11 -4.26 2.71
CA TRP A 292 1.26 -5.70 2.93
C TRP A 292 1.75 -6.46 1.69
N LEU A 293 1.21 -6.16 0.51
CA LEU A 293 1.64 -6.81 -0.73
C LEU A 293 3.07 -6.41 -1.12
N ALA A 294 3.40 -5.14 -1.01
CA ALA A 294 4.70 -4.58 -1.36
C ALA A 294 5.81 -5.23 -0.53
N LYS A 295 5.60 -5.45 0.77
CA LYS A 295 6.58 -6.05 1.67
C LYS A 295 6.96 -7.49 1.29
N ASN A 296 6.18 -8.19 0.46
CA ASN A 296 6.40 -9.61 0.06
C ASN A 296 6.58 -10.59 1.24
N ARG A 297 6.25 -10.12 2.46
CA ARG A 297 6.34 -10.86 3.73
C ARG A 297 5.16 -11.80 3.92
N TYR A 298 4.01 -11.42 3.37
CA TYR A 298 2.75 -12.10 3.59
C TYR A 298 2.43 -12.96 2.37
N SER A 299 1.92 -14.18 2.60
CA SER A 299 1.23 -14.87 1.53
C SER A 299 -0.08 -14.14 1.24
N VAL A 300 -0.60 -14.23 0.01
CA VAL A 300 -1.93 -13.72 -0.33
C VAL A 300 -2.97 -14.26 0.66
N LEU A 301 -2.88 -15.54 1.03
CA LEU A 301 -3.77 -16.18 2.01
C LEU A 301 -3.69 -15.52 3.39
N SER A 302 -2.49 -15.15 3.85
CA SER A 302 -2.31 -14.48 5.14
C SER A 302 -2.90 -13.06 5.13
N ILE A 303 -2.73 -12.34 4.02
CA ILE A 303 -3.37 -11.04 3.81
C ILE A 303 -4.89 -11.19 3.82
N VAL A 304 -5.42 -12.14 3.04
CA VAL A 304 -6.84 -12.48 2.99
C VAL A 304 -7.41 -12.76 4.38
N GLN A 305 -6.76 -13.64 5.15
CA GLN A 305 -7.20 -14.01 6.50
C GLN A 305 -7.12 -12.83 7.48
N ALA A 306 -6.07 -12.01 7.40
CA ALA A 306 -5.95 -10.80 8.20
C ALA A 306 -7.06 -9.79 7.87
N LEU A 307 -7.34 -9.55 6.59
CA LEU A 307 -8.41 -8.65 6.14
C LEU A 307 -9.79 -9.15 6.56
N GLN A 308 -10.10 -10.44 6.34
CA GLN A 308 -11.37 -11.04 6.75
C GLN A 308 -11.58 -10.96 8.28
N ARG A 309 -10.49 -10.95 9.07
CA ARG A 309 -10.54 -10.91 10.54
C ARG A 309 -10.42 -9.51 11.13
N GLN A 310 -9.97 -8.51 10.37
CA GLN A 310 -10.03 -7.09 10.76
C GLN A 310 -11.47 -6.58 10.92
N GLY A 311 -12.48 -7.35 10.46
CA GLY A 311 -13.88 -7.18 10.85
C GLY A 311 -14.16 -7.41 12.35
N GLY A 312 -13.13 -7.74 13.14
CA GLY A 312 -13.20 -7.97 14.59
C GLY A 312 -13.54 -9.42 14.91
N HIS A 313 -12.58 -10.17 15.49
CA HIS A 313 -12.77 -10.99 16.71
C HIS A 313 -11.74 -12.11 16.98
N ASP A 314 -10.75 -12.40 16.14
CA ASP A 314 -9.78 -13.48 16.43
C ASP A 314 -8.33 -12.98 16.47
N VAL A 315 -7.75 -12.93 17.67
CA VAL A 315 -6.29 -12.85 17.90
C VAL A 315 -5.84 -14.10 18.66
N ASP A 316 -4.67 -14.64 18.31
CA ASP A 316 -4.12 -15.79 19.04
C ASP A 316 -3.46 -15.32 20.34
N ASN A 317 -4.13 -15.65 21.45
CA ASN A 317 -3.71 -15.37 22.82
C ASN A 317 -3.14 -16.61 23.55
N ALA A 318 -2.87 -17.71 22.84
CA ALA A 318 -2.30 -18.89 23.47
C ALA A 318 -0.96 -18.55 24.14
N VAL A 319 -0.68 -19.15 25.30
CA VAL A 319 0.60 -18.97 25.98
C VAL A 319 1.39 -20.25 25.85
N TYR A 320 2.60 -20.15 25.32
CA TYR A 320 3.55 -21.25 25.19
C TYR A 320 4.67 -21.10 26.23
N PRO A 321 5.39 -22.19 26.56
CA PRO A 321 6.59 -22.09 27.39
C PRO A 321 7.61 -21.14 26.76
N ASP A 322 8.32 -20.38 27.59
CA ASP A 322 9.39 -19.50 27.11
C ASP A 322 10.56 -20.33 26.51
N VAL A 323 11.24 -19.79 25.49
CA VAL A 323 12.38 -20.45 24.82
C VAL A 323 13.48 -20.85 25.80
N SER A 324 13.65 -20.11 26.90
CA SER A 324 14.61 -20.43 27.97
C SER A 324 14.34 -21.79 28.65
N THR A 325 13.11 -22.30 28.56
CA THR A 325 12.70 -23.58 29.17
C THR A 325 13.14 -24.82 28.38
N LEU A 326 13.66 -24.65 27.15
CA LEU A 326 14.11 -25.77 26.30
C LEU A 326 15.35 -26.49 26.84
N GLY A 327 16.06 -25.90 27.82
CA GLY A 327 17.33 -26.40 28.30
C GLY A 327 18.47 -26.29 27.26
N MET A 328 18.26 -25.51 26.20
CA MET A 328 19.19 -25.32 25.08
C MET A 328 20.07 -24.08 25.25
N LYS A 329 20.62 -23.86 26.44
CA LYS A 329 21.53 -22.72 26.64
C LYS A 329 22.75 -22.85 25.72
N SER A 330 23.16 -21.74 25.12
CA SER A 330 24.31 -21.69 24.22
C SER A 330 24.91 -20.31 24.25
N GLU A 331 26.23 -20.22 24.41
CA GLU A 331 26.95 -18.95 24.28
C GLU A 331 26.97 -18.48 22.82
N ASP A 332 27.02 -19.42 21.88
CA ASP A 332 27.02 -19.15 20.45
C ASP A 332 25.68 -19.54 19.81
N VAL A 333 25.12 -18.61 19.05
CA VAL A 333 23.91 -18.83 18.26
C VAL A 333 24.19 -18.47 16.81
N LEU A 334 23.74 -19.34 15.89
CA LEU A 334 23.84 -19.13 14.45
C LEU A 334 22.45 -18.83 13.89
N LEU A 335 22.23 -17.59 13.45
CA LEU A 335 20.99 -17.14 12.85
C LEU A 335 21.05 -17.33 11.33
N ILE A 336 20.05 -18.01 10.77
CA ILE A 336 19.90 -18.23 9.33
C ILE A 336 18.77 -17.38 8.78
N GLY A 337 19.14 -16.38 7.97
CA GLY A 337 18.25 -15.48 7.25
C GLY A 337 17.82 -16.01 5.87
N GLY A 338 17.06 -15.21 5.12
CA GLY A 338 16.48 -15.63 3.83
C GLY A 338 17.38 -15.50 2.59
N GLY A 339 18.61 -15.01 2.73
CA GLY A 339 19.51 -14.70 1.61
C GLY A 339 20.02 -15.92 0.86
N PRO A 340 20.42 -15.78 -0.41
CA PRO A 340 20.95 -16.89 -1.22
C PRO A 340 22.31 -17.42 -0.76
N SER A 341 23.06 -16.68 0.07
CA SER A 341 24.33 -17.16 0.66
C SER A 341 24.17 -18.45 1.47
N VAL A 342 23.01 -18.70 2.09
CA VAL A 342 22.77 -19.91 2.90
C VAL A 342 23.01 -21.17 2.07
N ASN A 343 22.37 -21.27 0.89
CA ASN A 343 22.52 -22.42 0.00
C ASN A 343 23.96 -22.54 -0.55
N ARG A 344 24.60 -21.41 -0.86
CA ARG A 344 25.99 -21.39 -1.34
C ARG A 344 26.97 -21.93 -0.29
N HIS A 345 26.73 -21.67 1.00
CA HIS A 345 27.62 -22.03 2.09
C HIS A 345 27.09 -23.20 2.95
N CYS A 346 26.04 -23.92 2.55
CA CYS A 346 25.39 -24.98 3.33
C CYS A 346 26.38 -26.01 3.93
N LYS A 347 27.34 -26.50 3.14
CA LYS A 347 28.38 -27.43 3.64
C LYS A 347 29.30 -26.82 4.70
N ALA A 348 29.60 -25.52 4.59
CA ALA A 348 30.41 -24.82 5.58
C ALA A 348 29.59 -24.59 6.86
N ILE A 349 28.32 -24.21 6.73
CA ILE A 349 27.38 -24.10 7.86
C ILE A 349 27.31 -25.41 8.64
N ALA A 350 27.09 -26.54 7.96
CA ALA A 350 27.06 -27.86 8.60
C ALA A 350 28.36 -28.20 9.35
N ARG A 351 29.52 -27.84 8.78
CA ARG A 351 30.83 -28.05 9.45
C ARG A 351 31.01 -27.17 10.68
N LEU A 352 30.65 -25.89 10.59
CA LEU A 352 30.68 -24.97 11.73
C LEU A 352 29.81 -25.52 12.86
N VAL A 353 28.60 -25.97 12.52
CA VAL A 353 27.66 -26.55 13.49
C VAL A 353 28.24 -27.81 14.14
N ALA A 354 28.87 -28.70 13.37
CA ALA A 354 29.49 -29.90 13.91
C ALA A 354 30.72 -29.63 14.81
N GLN A 355 31.47 -28.54 14.56
CA GLN A 355 32.69 -28.20 15.29
C GLN A 355 32.43 -27.42 16.58
N HIS A 356 31.50 -26.47 16.54
CA HIS A 356 31.28 -25.49 17.62
C HIS A 356 29.95 -25.69 18.36
N ASP A 357 29.08 -26.58 17.87
CA ASP A 357 27.73 -26.86 18.40
C ASP A 357 26.90 -25.61 18.80
N PRO A 358 26.85 -24.54 17.97
CA PRO A 358 25.94 -23.43 18.22
C PRO A 358 24.49 -23.90 18.09
N VAL A 359 23.58 -23.23 18.78
CA VAL A 359 22.14 -23.39 18.47
C VAL A 359 21.85 -22.65 17.17
N VAL A 360 21.27 -23.35 16.21
CA VAL A 360 20.87 -22.77 14.92
C VAL A 360 19.45 -22.25 15.03
N ILE A 361 19.23 -20.98 14.67
CA ILE A 361 17.91 -20.37 14.64
C ILE A 361 17.61 -19.93 13.21
N PHE A 362 16.68 -20.62 12.55
CA PHE A 362 16.12 -20.16 11.29
C PHE A 362 15.18 -19.00 11.57
N SER A 363 15.46 -17.82 11.02
CA SER A 363 14.56 -16.67 11.17
C SER A 363 13.27 -16.84 10.37
N SER A 364 13.26 -17.73 9.37
CA SER A 364 12.10 -18.08 8.54
C SER A 364 12.24 -19.47 7.91
N SER A 365 11.15 -19.96 7.33
CA SER A 365 10.97 -21.26 6.67
C SER A 365 11.67 -21.38 5.32
N ARG A 366 12.22 -20.27 4.78
CA ARG A 366 12.74 -20.18 3.41
C ARG A 366 13.83 -21.21 3.07
N HIS A 367 14.66 -21.57 4.05
CA HIS A 367 15.75 -22.55 3.89
C HIS A 367 15.57 -23.75 4.83
N LEU A 368 14.31 -24.08 5.17
CA LEU A 368 14.01 -25.22 6.03
C LEU A 368 14.31 -26.56 5.32
N ASP A 369 14.30 -26.60 4.00
CA ASP A 369 14.62 -27.77 3.17
C ASP A 369 16.05 -28.29 3.38
N ILE A 370 16.98 -27.43 3.79
CA ILE A 370 18.36 -27.80 4.09
C ILE A 370 18.63 -28.04 5.59
N ALA A 371 17.62 -27.95 6.46
CA ALA A 371 17.75 -28.15 7.91
C ALA A 371 18.43 -29.49 8.25
N GLY A 372 17.99 -30.57 7.61
CA GLY A 372 18.58 -31.91 7.78
C GLY A 372 20.05 -32.01 7.34
N GLN A 373 20.51 -31.15 6.43
CA GLN A 373 21.91 -31.12 5.99
C GLN A 373 22.81 -30.36 6.96
N ILE A 374 22.25 -29.35 7.66
CA ILE A 374 22.98 -28.53 8.63
C ILE A 374 23.23 -29.30 9.94
N GLY A 375 22.23 -30.06 10.41
CA GLY A 375 22.32 -30.82 11.67
C GLY A 375 22.41 -29.95 12.93
N GLY A 376 22.75 -30.55 14.06
CA GLY A 376 22.82 -29.86 15.35
C GLY A 376 21.45 -29.54 15.96
N ARG A 377 21.44 -28.64 16.96
CA ARG A 377 20.23 -28.22 17.67
C ARG A 377 19.62 -27.03 16.96
N GLN A 378 18.40 -27.19 16.43
CA GLN A 378 17.80 -26.18 15.55
C GLN A 378 16.44 -25.69 16.05
N LEU A 379 16.17 -24.40 15.85
CA LEU A 379 14.89 -23.73 16.11
C LEU A 379 14.39 -23.05 14.84
N LEU A 380 13.08 -23.03 14.64
CA LEU A 380 12.45 -22.27 13.56
C LEU A 380 11.59 -21.14 14.13
N CYS A 381 11.91 -19.90 13.81
CA CYS A 381 11.06 -18.76 14.12
C CYS A 381 9.85 -18.70 13.18
N LEU A 382 8.67 -18.58 13.76
CA LEU A 382 7.39 -18.38 13.07
C LEU A 382 6.77 -17.07 13.57
N PRO A 383 7.14 -15.90 13.01
CA PRO A 383 6.62 -14.60 13.45
C PRO A 383 5.15 -14.34 13.09
N GLY A 384 4.34 -15.39 12.83
CA GLY A 384 2.94 -15.30 12.40
C GLY A 384 2.76 -15.60 10.92
N HIS A 385 3.46 -14.87 10.06
CA HIS A 385 3.21 -14.89 8.61
C HIS A 385 3.88 -16.04 7.87
N ASP A 386 4.97 -16.53 8.44
CA ASP A 386 5.78 -17.61 7.89
C ASP A 386 5.22 -19.01 8.22
N ALA A 387 4.33 -19.09 9.22
CA ALA A 387 3.62 -20.30 9.62
C ALA A 387 2.86 -20.93 8.45
N PHE A 388 2.28 -20.12 7.57
CA PHE A 388 1.53 -20.58 6.41
C PHE A 388 2.41 -21.10 5.26
N ARG A 389 3.72 -20.80 5.28
CA ARG A 389 4.68 -21.21 4.26
C ARG A 389 5.45 -22.47 4.65
N ALA A 390 5.49 -22.81 5.95
CA ALA A 390 6.13 -24.01 6.47
C ALA A 390 5.21 -25.23 6.35
N PRO A 391 5.55 -26.25 5.54
CA PRO A 391 4.81 -27.51 5.56
C PRO A 391 4.91 -28.14 6.96
N ALA A 392 3.80 -28.63 7.52
CA ALA A 392 3.80 -29.32 8.83
C ALA A 392 4.76 -30.53 8.87
N GLU A 393 5.09 -31.07 7.70
CA GLU A 393 5.98 -32.21 7.46
C GLU A 393 7.46 -31.81 7.30
N ALA A 394 7.77 -30.55 7.00
CA ALA A 394 9.12 -30.07 6.67
C ALA A 394 10.03 -29.82 7.88
N MET A 395 9.57 -30.14 9.10
CA MET A 395 10.29 -29.87 10.35
C MET A 395 11.30 -30.96 10.75
N ALA A 396 11.68 -31.84 9.82
CA ALA A 396 12.66 -32.89 10.09
C ALA A 396 14.03 -32.27 10.43
N GLY A 397 14.47 -32.40 11.68
CA GLY A 397 15.72 -31.82 12.18
C GLY A 397 15.55 -30.55 13.03
N VAL A 398 14.34 -30.01 13.14
CA VAL A 398 14.05 -28.85 14.00
C VAL A 398 13.52 -29.29 15.37
N THR A 399 14.17 -28.83 16.42
CA THR A 399 13.84 -29.18 17.81
C THR A 399 12.54 -28.54 18.29
N ALA A 400 12.33 -27.26 17.96
CA ALA A 400 11.13 -26.52 18.34
C ALA A 400 10.86 -25.35 17.38
N ALA A 401 9.58 -25.00 17.25
CA ALA A 401 9.14 -23.75 16.66
C ALA A 401 9.07 -22.65 17.73
N VAL A 402 9.55 -21.46 17.39
CA VAL A 402 9.55 -20.27 18.25
C VAL A 402 8.54 -19.27 17.68
N VAL A 403 7.52 -18.94 18.46
CA VAL A 403 6.51 -17.91 18.11
C VAL A 403 6.68 -16.66 18.96
N PRO A 404 6.13 -15.49 18.55
CA PRO A 404 6.08 -14.32 19.40
C PRO A 404 5.27 -14.52 20.68
N ALA A 405 5.54 -13.69 21.70
CA ALA A 405 4.59 -13.53 22.80
C ALA A 405 3.22 -13.03 22.29
N PRO A 406 2.09 -13.45 22.90
CA PRO A 406 0.77 -12.96 22.50
C PRO A 406 0.62 -11.46 22.81
N PRO A 407 -0.24 -10.72 22.08
CA PRO A 407 -1.18 -11.20 21.04
C PRO A 407 -0.52 -11.43 19.66
N ARG A 408 -0.94 -12.49 18.97
CA ARG A 408 -0.44 -12.93 17.66
C ARG A 408 -1.51 -13.00 16.58
N VAL A 409 -1.07 -13.08 15.33
CA VAL A 409 -1.93 -13.39 14.17
C VAL A 409 -2.42 -14.84 14.35
N PRO A 410 -3.74 -15.12 14.26
CA PRO A 410 -4.22 -16.49 14.39
C PRO A 410 -3.71 -17.37 13.24
N GLY A 411 -3.26 -18.58 13.57
CA GLY A 411 -2.58 -19.48 12.62
C GLY A 411 -1.06 -19.33 12.61
N CYS A 412 -0.48 -18.52 13.52
CA CYS A 412 0.96 -18.44 13.76
C CYS A 412 1.61 -19.80 14.09
N VAL A 413 0.82 -20.74 14.60
CA VAL A 413 1.20 -22.14 14.77
C VAL A 413 0.42 -22.96 13.74
N PRO A 414 1.08 -23.61 12.77
CA PRO A 414 0.40 -24.44 11.77
C PRO A 414 -0.36 -25.60 12.43
N GLU A 415 -1.57 -25.87 11.95
CA GLU A 415 -2.31 -27.07 12.37
C GLU A 415 -1.50 -28.33 12.02
N GLY A 416 -1.42 -29.27 12.97
CA GLY A 416 -0.67 -30.52 12.78
C GLY A 416 0.84 -30.41 12.94
N LEU A 417 1.38 -29.26 13.37
CA LEU A 417 2.79 -29.13 13.71
C LEU A 417 3.19 -30.12 14.81
N LYS A 418 4.11 -31.05 14.49
CA LYS A 418 4.59 -32.07 15.45
C LYS A 418 5.72 -31.59 16.36
N ALA A 419 6.40 -30.50 15.99
CA ALA A 419 7.48 -29.94 16.78
C ALA A 419 6.95 -29.29 18.06
N LYS A 420 7.78 -29.23 19.10
CA LYS A 420 7.46 -28.45 20.31
C LYS A 420 7.30 -26.98 19.92
N VAL A 421 6.33 -26.29 20.53
CA VAL A 421 6.14 -24.86 20.34
C VAL A 421 6.55 -24.15 21.62
N VAL A 422 7.42 -23.15 21.48
CA VAL A 422 7.82 -22.22 22.54
C VAL A 422 7.61 -20.79 22.06
N GLN A 423 7.59 -19.85 23.00
CA GLN A 423 7.54 -18.43 22.68
C GLN A 423 8.83 -17.71 23.07
N ALA A 424 9.13 -16.62 22.38
CA ALA A 424 10.17 -15.68 22.77
C ALA A 424 9.61 -14.26 22.76
N LYS A 425 10.10 -13.41 23.66
CA LYS A 425 9.90 -11.96 23.53
C LYS A 425 10.73 -11.49 22.34
N SER A 426 10.08 -10.98 21.31
CA SER A 426 10.77 -10.37 20.16
C SER A 426 11.65 -9.21 20.63
N PHE A 427 12.80 -9.05 20.00
CA PHE A 427 13.66 -7.91 20.26
C PHE A 427 12.96 -6.63 19.79
N GLU A 428 12.62 -5.73 20.72
CA GLU A 428 11.83 -4.54 20.42
C GLU A 428 12.66 -3.50 19.64
N THR A 429 12.11 -3.05 18.51
CA THR A 429 12.45 -1.77 17.89
C THR A 429 11.27 -0.84 18.09
N ASP A 430 11.50 0.44 18.36
CA ASP A 430 10.48 1.47 18.62
C ASP A 430 9.49 1.73 17.45
N GLU A 431 9.47 0.90 16.40
CA GLU A 431 8.63 1.07 15.22
C GLU A 431 7.76 -0.18 14.94
N GLY A 432 6.44 0.00 15.08
CA GLY A 432 5.42 -0.73 14.29
C GLY A 432 4.67 -1.86 14.97
N HIS A 433 3.45 -1.59 15.45
CA HIS A 433 2.43 -2.62 15.66
C HIS A 433 1.44 -2.59 14.49
N LEU A 434 1.11 -3.74 13.89
CA LEU A 434 -0.07 -3.87 13.01
C LEU A 434 -1.32 -3.96 13.88
N GLY A 435 -1.85 -2.80 14.29
CA GLY A 435 -3.03 -2.76 15.16
C GLY A 435 -2.81 -3.53 16.47
N PRO A 436 -3.76 -4.37 16.94
CA PRO A 436 -3.64 -5.08 18.21
C PRO A 436 -2.71 -6.32 18.17
N VAL A 437 -2.00 -6.58 17.07
CA VAL A 437 -1.20 -7.79 16.86
C VAL A 437 0.26 -7.47 16.61
N SER A 438 1.16 -8.30 17.15
CA SER A 438 2.61 -8.13 16.98
C SER A 438 3.10 -8.52 15.56
N ASP A 439 3.39 -7.52 14.71
CA ASP A 439 4.05 -7.66 13.40
C ASP A 439 5.57 -7.66 13.58
N ASN A 440 6.10 -8.72 14.19
CA ASN A 440 7.51 -8.77 14.53
C ASN A 440 8.37 -9.15 13.33
N SER A 441 9.44 -8.40 13.10
CA SER A 441 10.46 -8.75 12.12
C SER A 441 10.98 -10.18 12.36
N PRO A 442 11.14 -11.03 11.31
CA PRO A 442 11.72 -12.37 11.46
C PRO A 442 13.06 -12.37 12.19
N LEU A 443 13.90 -11.36 11.93
CA LEU A 443 15.17 -11.17 12.62
C LEU A 443 14.97 -10.79 14.09
N ALA A 444 14.01 -9.90 14.40
CA ALA A 444 13.73 -9.49 15.77
C ALA A 444 13.27 -10.65 16.66
N LEU A 445 12.43 -11.55 16.13
CA LEU A 445 12.04 -12.76 16.85
C LEU A 445 13.23 -13.71 17.06
N ALA A 446 14.08 -13.90 16.04
CA ALA A 446 15.26 -14.76 16.14
C ALA A 446 16.29 -14.22 17.15
N LEU A 447 16.50 -12.90 17.18
CA LEU A 447 17.37 -12.24 18.16
C LEU A 447 16.80 -12.30 19.58
N GLY A 448 15.49 -12.10 19.73
CA GLY A 448 14.79 -12.31 21.01
C GLY A 448 14.93 -13.74 21.53
N ALA A 449 14.82 -14.72 20.63
CA ALA A 449 15.06 -16.12 20.95
C ALA A 449 16.51 -16.38 21.38
N ALA A 450 17.49 -15.79 20.67
CA ALA A 450 18.90 -15.90 21.03
C ALA A 450 19.19 -15.34 22.43
N LEU A 451 18.60 -14.19 22.80
CA LEU A 451 18.69 -13.63 24.15
C LEU A 451 18.09 -14.57 25.20
N GLY A 452 16.90 -15.15 24.91
CA GLY A 452 16.25 -16.11 25.80
C GLY A 452 17.07 -17.39 26.03
N LEU A 453 17.92 -17.78 25.07
CA LEU A 453 18.87 -18.89 25.21
C LEU A 453 20.16 -18.51 25.96
N GLY A 454 20.38 -17.22 26.25
CA GLY A 454 21.58 -16.71 26.91
C GLY A 454 22.79 -16.56 25.98
N ALA A 455 22.55 -16.27 24.70
CA ALA A 455 23.62 -16.05 23.71
C ALA A 455 24.53 -14.89 24.13
N GLN A 456 25.84 -15.11 24.00
CA GLN A 456 26.88 -14.08 24.11
C GLN A 456 27.40 -13.66 22.74
N ARG A 457 27.32 -14.55 21.74
CA ARG A 457 27.70 -14.28 20.35
C ARG A 457 26.62 -14.77 19.39
N CYS A 458 26.22 -13.89 18.47
CA CYS A 458 25.23 -14.16 17.44
C CYS A 458 25.88 -14.04 16.06
N PHE A 459 25.95 -15.15 15.34
CA PHE A 459 26.48 -15.23 13.99
C PHE A 459 25.35 -15.16 12.97
N LEU A 460 25.46 -14.25 11.99
CA LEU A 460 24.45 -14.04 10.95
C LEU A 460 24.90 -14.67 9.63
N VAL A 461 24.07 -15.56 9.07
CA VAL A 461 24.25 -16.15 7.73
C VAL A 461 22.97 -15.98 6.93
N GLY A 462 23.05 -15.61 5.65
CA GLY A 462 21.84 -15.36 4.85
C GLY A 462 21.21 -13.99 5.06
N PHE A 463 21.93 -13.04 5.64
CA PHE A 463 21.50 -11.64 5.75
C PHE A 463 22.23 -10.79 4.70
N ASP A 464 22.12 -11.21 3.43
CA ASP A 464 22.94 -10.68 2.32
C ASP A 464 22.65 -9.19 2.02
N GLY A 465 21.42 -8.74 2.31
CA GLY A 465 20.91 -7.42 1.93
C GLY A 465 20.08 -7.45 0.66
N TYR A 466 19.25 -6.43 0.46
CA TYR A 466 18.44 -6.29 -0.74
C TYR A 466 19.17 -5.45 -1.82
N ASP A 467 18.78 -5.63 -3.09
CA ASP A 467 19.33 -4.84 -4.19
C ASP A 467 18.78 -3.40 -4.23
N MET A 468 17.76 -3.11 -3.39
CA MET A 468 17.14 -1.79 -3.20
C MET A 468 16.44 -1.28 -4.46
N ALA A 469 16.02 -2.21 -5.34
CA ALA A 469 15.41 -1.93 -6.63
C ALA A 469 13.96 -1.44 -6.49
N THR A 470 13.31 -1.76 -5.37
CA THR A 470 11.94 -1.32 -5.07
C THR A 470 11.86 -0.58 -3.73
N SER A 471 10.85 0.28 -3.56
CA SER A 471 10.58 0.96 -2.30
C SER A 471 10.37 -0.02 -1.13
N ALA A 472 9.75 -1.16 -1.41
CA ALA A 472 9.56 -2.23 -0.45
C ALA A 472 10.89 -2.83 0.02
N GLU A 473 11.79 -3.19 -0.92
CA GLU A 473 13.14 -3.66 -0.57
C GLU A 473 13.90 -2.64 0.28
N GLN A 474 13.72 -1.36 -0.01
CA GLN A 474 14.33 -0.28 0.77
C GLN A 474 13.79 -0.18 2.20
N GLU A 475 12.49 -0.37 2.39
CA GLU A 475 11.87 -0.42 3.73
C GLU A 475 12.33 -1.66 4.50
N LEU A 476 12.30 -2.84 3.88
CA LEU A 476 12.79 -4.09 4.46
C LEU A 476 14.26 -3.97 4.90
N SER A 477 15.10 -3.40 4.03
CA SER A 477 16.52 -3.18 4.34
C SER A 477 16.72 -2.21 5.50
N ARG A 478 15.90 -1.14 5.58
CA ARG A 478 15.95 -0.18 6.70
C ARG A 478 15.54 -0.83 8.01
N GLU A 479 14.47 -1.63 8.00
CA GLU A 479 14.01 -2.35 9.19
C GLU A 479 15.07 -3.33 9.70
N VAL A 480 15.64 -4.17 8.81
CA VAL A 480 16.70 -5.11 9.21
C VAL A 480 17.89 -4.36 9.80
N GLN A 481 18.31 -3.24 9.18
CA GLN A 481 19.39 -2.43 9.71
C GLN A 481 19.05 -1.82 11.08
N ALA A 482 17.83 -1.31 11.27
CA ALA A 482 17.38 -0.74 12.52
C ALA A 482 17.37 -1.78 13.66
N VAL A 483 16.89 -3.00 13.37
CA VAL A 483 16.92 -4.12 14.32
C VAL A 483 18.35 -4.47 14.72
N LEU A 484 19.28 -4.54 13.75
CA LEU A 484 20.69 -4.82 14.01
C LEU A 484 21.36 -3.72 14.85
N ASP A 485 21.13 -2.46 14.49
CA ASP A 485 21.69 -1.29 15.19
C ASP A 485 21.19 -1.24 16.64
N SER A 486 19.89 -1.44 16.86
CA SER A 486 19.27 -1.49 18.20
C SER A 486 19.77 -2.67 19.02
N PHE A 487 19.94 -3.86 18.43
CA PHE A 487 20.46 -5.03 19.13
C PHE A 487 21.91 -4.85 19.56
N ALA A 488 22.75 -4.30 18.68
CA ALA A 488 24.14 -4.00 19.00
C ALA A 488 24.28 -2.96 20.13
N ALA A 489 23.31 -2.05 20.28
CA ALA A 489 23.28 -1.05 21.34
C ALA A 489 22.65 -1.56 22.66
N HIS A 490 22.04 -2.75 22.67
CA HIS A 490 21.28 -3.22 23.82
C HIS A 490 22.17 -3.64 25.00
N PRO A 491 21.90 -3.18 26.24
CA PRO A 491 22.61 -3.66 27.43
C PRO A 491 22.32 -5.14 27.66
N GLY A 492 23.32 -6.01 27.49
CA GLY A 492 23.15 -7.46 27.52
C GLY A 492 22.89 -8.10 26.16
N GLY A 493 23.00 -7.33 25.06
CA GLY A 493 23.04 -7.85 23.70
C GLY A 493 24.28 -8.71 23.44
N ALA A 494 24.10 -9.78 22.68
CA ALA A 494 25.20 -10.62 22.20
C ALA A 494 26.04 -9.88 21.14
N GLU A 495 27.32 -10.21 21.02
CA GLU A 495 28.16 -9.71 19.94
C GLU A 495 27.62 -10.21 18.59
N LEU A 496 27.28 -9.28 17.68
CA LEU A 496 26.78 -9.60 16.35
C LEU A 496 27.91 -9.60 15.32
N SER A 497 28.00 -10.67 14.54
CA SER A 497 28.84 -10.69 13.34
C SER A 497 28.22 -11.48 12.20
N SER A 498 28.39 -11.02 10.96
CA SER A 498 27.97 -11.78 9.78
C SER A 498 29.12 -12.65 9.26
N LEU A 499 28.83 -13.94 9.01
CA LEU A 499 29.81 -14.91 8.51
C LEU A 499 29.74 -15.10 6.99
N THR A 500 28.79 -14.45 6.34
CA THR A 500 28.63 -14.36 4.88
C THR A 500 28.64 -12.90 4.45
N PRO A 501 28.96 -12.59 3.18
CA PRO A 501 28.88 -11.22 2.68
C PRO A 501 27.52 -10.58 2.96
N THR A 502 27.52 -9.35 3.47
CA THR A 502 26.31 -8.60 3.80
C THR A 502 26.45 -7.13 3.43
N ARG A 503 25.34 -6.53 2.99
CA ARG A 503 25.20 -5.07 2.78
C ARG A 503 24.86 -4.31 4.07
N TYR A 504 24.51 -5.01 5.15
CA TYR A 504 24.17 -4.38 6.43
C TYR A 504 25.42 -3.96 7.21
N ARG A 505 25.30 -2.89 8.00
CA ARG A 505 26.37 -2.40 8.89
C ARG A 505 26.44 -3.28 10.13
N VAL A 506 27.20 -4.35 10.05
CA VAL A 506 27.51 -5.27 11.15
C VAL A 506 28.94 -5.76 11.00
N LYS A 507 29.59 -6.16 12.10
CA LYS A 507 30.94 -6.75 12.06
C LYS A 507 30.94 -7.94 11.10
N GLN A 508 31.89 -8.00 10.19
CA GLN A 508 31.98 -9.10 9.22
C GLN A 508 33.12 -10.04 9.59
N GLY A 509 32.83 -11.34 9.50
CA GLY A 509 33.78 -12.44 9.61
C GLY A 509 33.64 -13.36 8.40
N SER A 510 34.29 -14.52 8.47
CA SER A 510 34.20 -15.54 7.43
C SER A 510 33.85 -16.87 8.07
N ILE A 511 32.79 -17.51 7.59
CA ILE A 511 32.44 -18.87 8.01
C ILE A 511 33.61 -19.84 7.80
N HIS A 512 34.40 -19.64 6.75
CA HIS A 512 35.57 -20.46 6.45
C HIS A 512 36.73 -20.18 7.41
N GLY A 513 36.85 -18.95 7.92
CA GLY A 513 37.84 -18.59 8.93
C GLY A 513 37.59 -19.29 10.25
N LEU A 514 36.35 -19.23 10.76
CA LEU A 514 35.96 -19.89 12.01
C LEU A 514 36.11 -21.41 11.98
N ILE A 515 35.89 -22.03 10.81
CA ILE A 515 36.10 -23.48 10.62
C ILE A 515 37.59 -23.83 10.65
N ALA A 516 38.45 -22.93 10.15
CA ALA A 516 39.89 -23.15 10.04
C ALA A 516 40.63 -22.94 11.37
N GLU A 517 40.12 -22.14 12.30
CA GLU A 517 40.73 -21.89 13.62
C GLU A 517 40.80 -23.14 14.53
N VAL A 518 40.06 -24.21 14.19
CA VAL A 518 39.99 -25.47 14.96
C VAL A 518 40.80 -26.60 14.28
N ALA A 519 41.44 -26.33 13.13
CA ALA A 519 42.17 -27.33 12.35
C ALA A 519 43.65 -27.47 12.73
#